data_AF-A0A951RE88-F1
#
_entry.id   AF-A0A951RE88-F1
#
_cell.length_a   1.000
_cell.length_b   1.000
_cell.length_c   1.000
_cell.angle_alpha   90.00
_cell.angle_beta   90.00
_cell.angle_gamma   90.00
#
_symmetry.space_group_name_H-M   'P 1'
#
loop_
_entity.id
_entity.type
_entity.pdbx_description
1 polymer ?
#
loop_
_entity_poly.entity_id
_entity_poly.type
_entity_poly.pdbx_seq_one_letter_code
_entity_poly.pdbx_strand_id
1 'polypeptide(L)'
;MENIKFISERDKLLSPFLDEKTRRLYHAVESKVLGRGGIAIVAKATGVSRTTISTGLKELENSKNIDIVTKRRIRQKGGGRKKAVIKLPEIKVELAKLVEPALRGEPDSPLMWTSKSLRNLATELKAIGLNVSHNLVGEILNEEGFSLQANRKTDEGKSHPDRNAQFEHIHQKIQEFQSQNQPVISVDAKKKELVGNFKNVGKEFCRKKEPEKVKAYDFPSDADGKAIPYGVYDITYNKGWVSIGIDHDTAEFAAETIKRWWRQMGRPLYPGAQKILITADGGGSNSSRSRLWKKELQKLSNELNLIIEICHFPPATSKWNKIEHRLFSVE
;
A
#
# COMPACT_ATOMS: atom_id res chain seq x y z
N MET A 1 -44.59 33.37 39.64
CA MET A 1 -43.41 34.10 39.08
C MET A 1 -42.10 33.66 39.74
N GLU A 2 -42.11 33.22 41.00
CA GLU A 2 -40.92 32.67 41.69
C GLU A 2 -40.22 31.53 40.94
N ASN A 3 -40.97 30.53 40.46
CA ASN A 3 -40.36 29.38 39.76
C ASN A 3 -39.54 29.78 38.54
N ILE A 4 -39.95 30.82 37.79
CA ILE A 4 -39.21 31.29 36.62
C ILE A 4 -37.86 31.88 37.03
N LYS A 5 -37.82 32.63 38.14
CA LYS A 5 -36.61 33.27 38.64
C LYS A 5 -35.58 32.23 39.11
N PHE A 6 -36.02 31.24 39.88
CA PHE A 6 -35.15 30.16 40.37
C PHE A 6 -34.62 29.26 39.25
N ILE A 7 -35.45 28.93 38.25
CA ILE A 7 -35.02 28.12 37.09
C ILE A 7 -34.00 28.89 36.26
N SER A 8 -34.22 30.20 36.05
CA SER A 8 -33.28 31.04 35.29
C SER A 8 -31.93 31.16 36.00
N GLU A 9 -31.93 31.28 37.32
CA GLU A 9 -30.71 31.35 38.14
C GLU A 9 -29.95 30.02 38.15
N ARG A 10 -30.65 28.90 38.31
CA ARG A 10 -30.05 27.55 38.21
C ARG A 10 -29.45 27.29 36.82
N ASP A 11 -30.13 27.65 35.74
CA ASP A 11 -29.58 27.53 34.38
C ASP A 11 -28.34 28.40 34.19
N LYS A 12 -28.33 29.64 34.68
CA LYS A 12 -27.16 30.52 34.58
C LYS A 12 -25.94 29.95 35.29
N LEU A 13 -26.12 29.34 36.47
CA LEU A 13 -25.02 28.77 37.25
C LEU A 13 -24.50 27.46 36.63
N LEU A 14 -25.38 26.62 36.09
CA LEU A 14 -25.00 25.31 35.57
C LEU A 14 -24.59 25.34 34.09
N SER A 15 -25.17 26.22 33.27
CA SER A 15 -24.96 26.24 31.82
C SER A 15 -23.49 26.29 31.37
N PRO A 16 -22.54 26.96 32.07
CA PRO A 16 -21.13 26.96 31.67
C PRO A 16 -20.46 25.59 31.76
N PHE A 17 -20.98 24.68 32.59
CA PHE A 17 -20.41 23.37 32.86
C PHE A 17 -21.12 22.24 32.10
N LEU A 18 -22.19 22.54 31.38
CA LEU A 18 -23.01 21.54 30.68
C LEU A 18 -22.78 21.60 29.17
N ASP A 19 -22.63 20.43 28.56
CA ASP A 19 -22.65 20.31 27.11
C ASP A 19 -24.10 20.39 26.55
N GLU A 20 -24.23 20.49 25.22
CA GLU A 20 -25.51 20.67 24.53
C GLU A 20 -26.54 19.59 24.89
N LYS A 21 -26.09 18.35 25.08
CA LYS A 21 -26.94 17.20 25.41
C LYS A 21 -27.37 17.23 26.87
N THR A 22 -26.44 17.45 27.79
CA THR A 22 -26.70 17.45 29.22
C THR A 22 -27.56 18.65 29.61
N ARG A 23 -27.35 19.80 28.97
CA ARG A 23 -28.22 20.98 29.13
C ARG A 23 -29.65 20.71 28.67
N ARG A 24 -29.82 20.02 27.53
CA ARG A 24 -31.15 19.59 27.02
C ARG A 24 -31.86 18.65 27.99
N LEU A 25 -31.14 17.66 28.54
CA LEU A 25 -31.68 16.72 29.52
C LEU A 25 -32.04 17.42 30.83
N TYR A 26 -31.18 18.34 31.30
CA TYR A 26 -31.44 19.15 32.49
C TYR A 26 -32.77 19.92 32.36
N HIS A 27 -32.99 20.63 31.25
CA HIS A 27 -34.24 21.34 31.03
C HIS A 27 -35.46 20.42 30.91
N ALA A 28 -35.28 19.22 30.35
CA ALA A 28 -36.34 18.23 30.29
C ALA A 28 -36.70 17.69 31.68
N VAL A 29 -35.71 17.46 32.57
CA VAL A 29 -35.95 17.07 33.96
C VAL A 29 -36.69 18.17 34.72
N GLU A 30 -36.22 19.41 34.64
CA GLU A 30 -36.89 20.57 35.27
C GLU A 30 -38.34 20.70 34.78
N SER A 31 -38.56 20.52 33.47
CA SER A 31 -39.90 20.53 32.90
C SER A 31 -40.77 19.36 33.37
N LYS A 32 -40.18 18.18 33.60
CA LYS A 32 -40.91 16.98 34.05
C LYS A 32 -41.35 17.12 35.51
N VAL A 33 -40.49 17.66 36.37
CA VAL A 33 -40.76 17.89 37.79
C VAL A 33 -41.88 18.92 37.98
N LEU A 34 -41.92 19.96 37.13
CA LEU A 34 -42.99 20.99 37.17
C LEU A 34 -44.35 20.49 36.66
N GLY A 35 -44.42 19.33 35.99
CA GLY A 35 -45.66 18.75 35.50
C GLY A 35 -46.35 19.58 34.40
N ARG A 36 -47.66 19.80 34.54
CA ARG A 36 -48.49 20.43 33.49
C ARG A 36 -48.04 21.87 33.25
N GLY A 37 -47.61 22.17 32.02
CA GLY A 37 -47.10 23.50 31.64
C GLY A 37 -45.60 23.72 31.88
N GLY A 38 -44.89 22.73 32.43
CA GLY A 38 -43.45 22.81 32.70
C GLY A 38 -42.61 23.23 31.49
N ILE A 39 -42.94 22.73 30.30
CA ILE A 39 -42.20 23.06 29.06
C ILE A 39 -42.27 24.56 28.76
N ALA A 40 -43.44 25.17 28.95
CA ALA A 40 -43.64 26.59 28.69
C ALA A 40 -42.94 27.47 29.73
N ILE A 41 -42.93 27.04 31.00
CA ILE A 41 -42.27 27.74 32.11
C ILE A 41 -40.75 27.70 31.93
N VAL A 42 -40.17 26.52 31.66
CA VAL A 42 -38.73 26.35 31.46
C VAL A 42 -38.27 27.09 30.21
N ALA A 43 -38.99 26.98 29.08
CA ALA A 43 -38.66 27.74 27.87
C ALA A 43 -38.65 29.27 28.10
N LYS A 44 -39.59 29.78 28.91
CA LYS A 44 -39.64 31.19 29.26
C LYS A 44 -38.51 31.60 30.22
N ALA A 45 -38.08 30.71 31.11
CA ALA A 45 -37.03 30.99 32.09
C ALA A 45 -35.60 30.93 31.52
N THR A 46 -35.35 30.02 30.56
CA THR A 46 -34.00 29.73 30.04
C THR A 46 -33.79 30.18 28.60
N GLY A 47 -34.85 30.55 27.88
CA GLY A 47 -34.80 30.95 26.47
C GLY A 47 -34.62 29.78 25.49
N VAL A 48 -34.59 28.54 25.99
CA VAL A 48 -34.46 27.34 25.16
C VAL A 48 -35.78 27.02 24.45
N SER A 49 -35.71 26.55 23.20
CA SER A 49 -36.92 26.23 22.43
C SER A 49 -37.74 25.11 23.08
N ARG A 50 -39.08 25.25 23.03
CA ARG A 50 -40.01 24.21 23.50
C ARG A 50 -39.76 22.85 22.82
N THR A 51 -39.34 22.86 21.55
CA THR A 51 -39.00 21.66 20.78
C THR A 51 -37.77 20.94 21.32
N THR A 52 -36.76 21.68 21.78
CA THR A 52 -35.55 21.12 22.40
C THR A 52 -35.87 20.44 23.73
N ILE A 53 -36.71 21.07 24.56
CA ILE A 53 -37.18 20.51 25.84
C ILE A 53 -38.04 19.25 25.62
N SER A 54 -38.94 19.29 24.65
CA SER A 54 -39.77 18.12 24.27
C SER A 54 -38.92 16.96 23.74
N THR A 55 -37.90 17.24 22.95
CA THR A 55 -36.94 16.22 22.49
C THR A 55 -36.19 15.60 23.68
N GLY A 56 -35.74 16.43 24.64
CA GLY A 56 -35.11 15.94 25.87
C GLY A 56 -36.03 15.05 26.73
N LEU A 57 -37.33 15.36 26.80
CA LEU A 57 -38.31 14.51 27.50
C LEU A 57 -38.44 13.12 26.86
N LYS A 58 -38.49 13.06 25.52
CA LYS A 58 -38.48 11.80 24.78
C LYS A 58 -37.19 11.01 24.98
N GLU A 59 -36.04 11.70 25.05
CA GLU A 59 -34.74 11.09 25.36
C GLU A 59 -34.70 10.51 26.78
N LEU A 60 -35.31 11.17 27.77
CA LEU A 60 -35.46 10.68 29.15
C LEU A 60 -36.43 9.49 29.27
N GLU A 61 -37.47 9.41 28.44
CA GLU A 61 -38.38 8.27 28.43
C GLU A 61 -37.73 7.03 27.79
N ASN A 62 -36.89 7.25 26.77
CA ASN A 62 -36.13 6.21 26.08
C ASN A 62 -34.86 5.76 26.84
N SER A 63 -34.55 6.36 28.00
CA SER A 63 -33.29 6.11 28.73
C SER A 63 -33.25 4.81 29.54
N LYS A 64 -34.25 3.93 29.42
CA LYS A 64 -34.20 2.58 30.03
C LYS A 64 -33.08 1.68 29.46
N ASN A 65 -32.38 2.11 28.39
CA ASN A 65 -31.35 1.33 27.69
C ASN A 65 -30.11 2.16 27.27
N ILE A 66 -29.59 3.07 28.11
CA ILE A 66 -28.42 3.87 27.72
C ILE A 66 -27.28 3.71 28.74
N ASP A 67 -26.20 3.07 28.29
CA ASP A 67 -24.88 3.05 28.95
C ASP A 67 -24.38 4.48 29.19
N ILE A 68 -24.46 4.94 30.44
CA ILE A 68 -24.16 6.33 30.83
C ILE A 68 -22.66 6.67 30.73
N VAL A 69 -21.76 5.69 30.55
CA VAL A 69 -20.33 5.92 30.86
C VAL A 69 -19.38 6.03 29.65
N THR A 70 -19.72 5.62 28.43
CA THR A 70 -18.66 5.39 27.41
C THR A 70 -18.74 6.14 26.08
N LYS A 71 -19.74 7.00 25.80
CA LYS A 71 -19.80 7.74 24.53
C LYS A 71 -19.56 9.24 24.70
N ARG A 72 -18.29 9.67 24.54
CA ARG A 72 -17.83 11.08 24.40
C ARG A 72 -18.50 11.89 23.25
N ARG A 73 -19.46 11.34 22.52
CA ARG A 73 -20.04 11.96 21.31
C ARG A 73 -21.41 12.55 21.60
N ILE A 74 -21.48 13.88 21.63
CA ILE A 74 -22.66 14.68 21.99
C ILE A 74 -23.75 14.65 20.90
N ARG A 75 -23.38 14.56 19.62
CA ARG A 75 -24.31 14.58 18.47
C ARG A 75 -24.55 13.18 17.89
N GLN A 76 -25.80 12.90 17.48
CA GLN A 76 -26.14 11.70 16.72
C GLN A 76 -25.36 11.64 15.39
N LYS A 77 -25.04 10.44 14.90
CA LYS A 77 -24.44 10.25 13.57
C LYS A 77 -25.40 10.80 12.50
N GLY A 78 -24.89 11.60 11.57
CA GLY A 78 -25.65 12.06 10.38
C GLY A 78 -25.65 13.57 10.12
N GLY A 79 -25.30 14.41 11.09
CA GLY A 79 -25.32 15.87 10.96
C GLY A 79 -24.03 16.49 10.41
N GLY A 80 -23.62 16.13 9.19
CA GLY A 80 -22.43 16.70 8.53
C GLY A 80 -22.56 16.71 7.01
N ARG A 81 -21.77 17.56 6.34
CA ARG A 81 -21.70 17.59 4.87
C ARG A 81 -21.36 16.18 4.38
N LYS A 82 -22.24 15.57 3.58
CA LYS A 82 -22.01 14.25 2.98
C LYS A 82 -20.65 14.26 2.27
N LYS A 83 -19.81 13.25 2.52
CA LYS A 83 -18.49 13.10 1.89
C LYS A 83 -18.64 13.25 0.36
N ALA A 84 -17.71 13.94 -0.29
CA ALA A 84 -17.74 14.14 -1.75
C ALA A 84 -17.77 12.79 -2.50
N VAL A 85 -17.16 11.76 -1.90
CA VAL A 85 -17.18 10.35 -2.31
C VAL A 85 -18.60 9.77 -2.44
N ILE A 86 -19.59 10.29 -1.70
CA ILE A 86 -21.00 9.87 -1.78
C ILE A 86 -21.76 10.63 -2.88
N LYS A 87 -21.26 11.79 -3.31
CA LYS A 87 -21.90 12.63 -4.35
C LYS A 87 -21.48 12.28 -5.77
N LEU A 88 -20.29 11.70 -5.96
CA LEU A 88 -19.72 11.43 -7.30
C LEU A 88 -18.99 10.07 -7.29
N PRO A 89 -19.70 8.95 -7.48
CA PRO A 89 -19.08 7.62 -7.60
C PRO A 89 -18.11 7.52 -8.78
N GLU A 90 -18.29 8.37 -9.80
CA GLU A 90 -17.42 8.50 -10.97
C GLU A 90 -15.97 8.88 -10.61
N ILE A 91 -15.76 9.63 -9.50
CA ILE A 91 -14.39 9.99 -9.07
C ILE A 91 -13.59 8.74 -8.71
N LYS A 92 -14.20 7.75 -8.05
CA LYS A 92 -13.50 6.50 -7.71
C LYS A 92 -13.14 5.73 -8.98
N VAL A 93 -14.06 5.66 -9.92
CA VAL A 93 -13.85 4.97 -11.20
C VAL A 93 -12.75 5.65 -11.99
N GLU A 94 -12.81 6.96 -12.21
CA GLU A 94 -11.80 7.69 -12.98
C GLU A 94 -10.45 7.78 -12.26
N LEU A 95 -10.44 8.03 -10.94
CA LEU A 95 -9.19 8.06 -10.17
C LEU A 95 -8.47 6.72 -10.26
N ALA A 96 -9.21 5.62 -10.16
CA ALA A 96 -8.61 4.31 -10.25
C ALA A 96 -8.18 3.98 -11.70
N LYS A 97 -8.71 4.65 -12.77
CA LYS A 97 -8.14 4.60 -14.14
C LYS A 97 -6.86 5.43 -14.31
N LEU A 98 -6.61 6.37 -13.41
CA LEU A 98 -5.40 7.19 -13.40
C LEU A 98 -4.30 6.60 -12.50
N VAL A 99 -4.70 5.83 -11.49
CA VAL A 99 -3.83 5.07 -10.60
C VAL A 99 -3.50 3.69 -11.16
N GLU A 100 -4.43 3.06 -11.88
CA GLU A 100 -4.19 1.93 -12.76
C GLU A 100 -4.00 2.46 -14.19
N PRO A 101 -2.78 2.50 -14.74
CA PRO A 101 -2.62 2.74 -16.17
C PRO A 101 -3.50 1.75 -16.94
N ALA A 102 -4.24 2.25 -17.93
CA ALA A 102 -5.33 1.58 -18.63
C ALA A 102 -4.98 0.21 -19.28
N LEU A 103 -4.89 -0.83 -18.46
CA LEU A 103 -5.20 -2.22 -18.81
C LEU A 103 -6.28 -2.67 -17.85
N ARG A 104 -7.43 -2.00 -17.97
CA ARG A 104 -8.51 -2.01 -17.00
C ARG A 104 -9.69 -2.79 -17.56
N GLY A 105 -9.53 -4.10 -17.52
CA GLY A 105 -10.54 -5.07 -17.90
C GLY A 105 -10.39 -6.41 -17.20
N GLU A 106 -9.43 -6.60 -16.29
CA GLU A 106 -9.30 -7.82 -15.50
C GLU A 106 -9.09 -7.51 -14.01
N PRO A 107 -9.84 -8.17 -13.10
CA PRO A 107 -9.76 -7.98 -11.65
C PRO A 107 -8.40 -8.32 -11.01
N ASP A 108 -7.49 -8.98 -11.74
CA ASP A 108 -6.21 -9.47 -11.25
C ASP A 108 -5.01 -8.88 -12.02
N SER A 109 -4.95 -7.54 -12.15
CA SER A 109 -3.79 -6.89 -12.78
C SER A 109 -2.54 -6.93 -11.86
N PRO A 110 -1.40 -7.49 -12.31
CA PRO A 110 -0.24 -7.79 -11.46
C PRO A 110 0.67 -6.58 -11.13
N LEU A 111 0.24 -5.34 -11.38
CA LEU A 111 0.98 -4.11 -11.09
C LEU A 111 0.04 -2.99 -10.63
N MET A 112 -0.02 -2.72 -9.33
CA MET A 112 -0.76 -1.59 -8.74
C MET A 112 0.22 -0.49 -8.32
N TRP A 113 0.65 0.37 -9.25
CA TRP A 113 1.45 1.55 -8.87
C TRP A 113 1.34 2.69 -9.88
N THR A 114 1.40 3.91 -9.35
CA THR A 114 1.43 5.17 -10.10
C THR A 114 2.61 6.02 -9.61
N SER A 115 3.41 6.56 -10.52
CA SER A 115 4.46 7.53 -10.22
C SER A 115 3.94 8.97 -10.11
N LYS A 116 2.62 9.18 -10.27
CA LYS A 116 2.00 10.50 -10.29
C LYS A 116 1.75 10.99 -8.87
N SER A 117 2.13 12.23 -8.60
CA SER A 117 1.79 12.89 -7.33
C SER A 117 0.27 13.09 -7.19
N LEU A 118 -0.23 13.21 -5.96
CA LEU A 118 -1.64 13.55 -5.68
C LEU A 118 -2.10 14.83 -6.41
N ARG A 119 -1.19 15.78 -6.63
CA ARG A 119 -1.48 17.01 -7.38
C ARG A 119 -1.63 16.76 -8.87
N ASN A 120 -0.83 15.86 -9.45
CA ASN A 120 -0.96 15.51 -10.86
C ASN A 120 -2.26 14.72 -11.11
N LEU A 121 -2.59 13.78 -10.22
CA LEU A 121 -3.87 13.05 -10.27
C LEU A 121 -5.08 13.99 -10.17
N ALA A 122 -5.01 15.00 -9.30
CA ALA A 122 -6.06 16.01 -9.20
C ALA A 122 -6.16 16.89 -10.47
N THR A 123 -5.03 17.25 -11.08
CA THR A 123 -5.00 18.03 -12.33
C THR A 123 -5.58 17.23 -13.50
N GLU A 124 -5.27 15.94 -13.61
CA GLU A 124 -5.82 15.07 -14.66
C GLU A 124 -7.32 14.83 -14.48
N LEU A 125 -7.80 14.60 -13.24
CA LEU A 125 -9.24 14.54 -12.97
C LEU A 125 -9.94 15.85 -13.32
N LYS A 126 -9.29 16.99 -13.06
CA LYS A 126 -9.81 18.31 -13.43
C LYS A 126 -9.89 18.48 -14.95
N ALA A 127 -8.95 17.92 -15.71
CA ALA A 127 -8.98 17.93 -17.17
C ALA A 127 -10.15 17.10 -17.74
N ILE A 128 -10.59 16.06 -17.02
CA ILE A 128 -11.76 15.22 -17.36
C ILE A 128 -13.08 15.87 -16.89
N GLY A 129 -13.03 17.06 -16.28
CA GLY A 129 -14.21 17.81 -15.80
C GLY A 129 -14.59 17.51 -14.35
N LEU A 130 -13.83 16.67 -13.64
CA LEU A 130 -14.03 16.34 -12.23
C LEU A 130 -13.18 17.26 -11.36
N ASN A 131 -13.79 18.32 -10.82
CA ASN A 131 -13.07 19.28 -9.97
C ASN A 131 -12.86 18.71 -8.56
N VAL A 132 -11.72 18.07 -8.33
CA VAL A 132 -11.33 17.47 -7.04
C VAL A 132 -10.03 18.08 -6.50
N SER A 133 -9.90 18.17 -5.18
CA SER A 133 -8.65 18.59 -4.54
C SER A 133 -7.72 17.39 -4.32
N HIS A 134 -6.41 17.64 -4.30
CA HIS A 134 -5.40 16.61 -4.00
C HIS A 134 -5.62 15.93 -2.63
N ASN A 135 -6.18 16.64 -1.65
CA ASN A 135 -6.53 16.06 -0.35
C ASN A 135 -7.67 15.04 -0.46
N LEU A 136 -8.71 15.36 -1.25
CA LEU A 136 -9.81 14.42 -1.50
C LEU A 136 -9.32 13.17 -2.24
N VAL A 137 -8.40 13.34 -3.19
CA VAL A 137 -7.74 12.22 -3.87
C VAL A 137 -6.99 11.33 -2.88
N GLY A 138 -6.21 11.92 -1.96
CA GLY A 138 -5.51 11.16 -0.92
C GLY A 138 -6.43 10.42 0.05
N GLU A 139 -7.56 11.04 0.44
CA GLU A 139 -8.57 10.37 1.27
C GLU A 139 -9.19 9.16 0.57
N ILE A 140 -9.53 9.29 -0.72
CA ILE A 140 -10.10 8.19 -1.51
C ILE A 140 -9.10 7.05 -1.65
N LEU A 141 -7.83 7.37 -1.94
CA LEU A 141 -6.78 6.35 -2.05
C LEU A 141 -6.55 5.62 -0.72
N ASN A 142 -6.54 6.33 0.41
CA ASN A 142 -6.44 5.70 1.73
C ASN A 142 -7.64 4.79 2.05
N GLU A 143 -8.87 5.17 1.64
CA GLU A 143 -10.07 4.34 1.81
C GLU A 143 -10.01 3.05 0.97
N GLU A 144 -9.38 3.09 -0.21
CA GLU A 144 -9.15 1.94 -1.09
C GLU A 144 -7.90 1.12 -0.71
N GLY A 145 -7.27 1.42 0.44
CA GLY A 145 -6.14 0.66 0.98
C GLY A 145 -4.75 1.07 0.46
N PHE A 146 -4.65 2.14 -0.34
CA PHE A 146 -3.37 2.71 -0.73
C PHE A 146 -2.79 3.51 0.44
N SER A 147 -1.47 3.49 0.62
CA SER A 147 -0.79 4.26 1.66
C SER A 147 0.46 4.94 1.11
N LEU A 148 0.77 6.11 1.69
CA LEU A 148 2.04 6.79 1.46
C LEU A 148 3.17 5.98 2.08
N GLN A 149 3.96 5.33 1.23
CA GLN A 149 5.18 4.63 1.64
C GLN A 149 6.32 5.64 1.75
N ALA A 150 7.12 5.54 2.82
CA ALA A 150 8.22 6.46 3.09
C ALA A 150 9.34 6.33 2.03
N ASN A 151 10.01 7.45 1.74
CA ASN A 151 11.06 7.54 0.72
C ASN A 151 12.26 6.63 1.06
N ARG A 152 12.55 5.69 0.15
CA ARG A 152 13.77 4.87 0.10
C ARG A 152 14.69 5.47 -0.98
N LYS A 153 15.92 5.86 -0.59
CA LYS A 153 17.02 6.45 -1.39
C LYS A 153 16.60 7.07 -2.74
N THR A 154 16.22 8.35 -2.71
CA THR A 154 15.68 9.12 -3.85
C THR A 154 16.72 9.89 -4.67
N ASP A 155 17.98 9.46 -4.72
CA ASP A 155 18.98 10.08 -5.60
C ASP A 155 19.33 9.12 -6.75
N GLU A 156 18.32 8.86 -7.58
CA GLU A 156 18.49 8.26 -8.89
C GLU A 156 18.63 9.43 -9.86
N GLY A 157 19.86 9.64 -10.37
CA GLY A 157 20.23 10.81 -11.16
C GLY A 157 19.25 11.25 -12.27
N LYS A 158 19.52 12.45 -12.80
CA LYS A 158 18.73 13.25 -13.78
C LYS A 158 17.62 12.47 -14.51
N SER A 159 16.39 12.96 -14.38
CA SER A 159 15.23 12.56 -15.18
C SER A 159 15.55 12.51 -16.67
N HIS A 160 15.83 11.32 -17.19
CA HIS A 160 16.02 11.11 -18.61
C HIS A 160 14.65 10.91 -19.27
N PRO A 161 14.29 11.70 -20.30
CA PRO A 161 12.99 11.60 -20.96
C PRO A 161 12.70 10.20 -21.51
N ASP A 162 13.75 9.47 -21.91
CA ASP A 162 13.62 8.12 -22.48
C ASP A 162 13.29 7.02 -21.46
N ARG A 163 13.27 7.32 -20.14
CA ARG A 163 12.95 6.31 -19.12
C ARG A 163 11.55 5.71 -19.34
N ASN A 164 10.55 6.56 -19.61
CA ASN A 164 9.18 6.09 -19.82
C ASN A 164 9.05 5.22 -21.07
N ALA A 165 9.67 5.63 -22.19
CA ALA A 165 9.66 4.87 -23.44
C ALA A 165 10.28 3.47 -23.26
N GLN A 166 11.34 3.35 -22.46
CA GLN A 166 11.96 2.07 -22.16
C GLN A 166 11.04 1.15 -21.33
N PHE A 167 10.32 1.70 -20.35
CA PHE A 167 9.33 0.94 -19.58
C PHE A 167 8.15 0.49 -20.44
N GLU A 168 7.64 1.37 -21.31
CA GLU A 168 6.58 1.04 -22.26
C GLU A 168 7.00 -0.10 -23.20
N HIS A 169 8.23 -0.05 -23.70
CA HIS A 169 8.78 -1.11 -24.54
C HIS A 169 8.86 -2.46 -23.81
N ILE A 170 9.40 -2.48 -22.58
CA ILE A 170 9.47 -3.70 -21.76
C ILE A 170 8.06 -4.25 -21.53
N HIS A 171 7.11 -3.38 -21.20
CA HIS A 171 5.74 -3.78 -20.95
C HIS A 171 5.08 -4.42 -22.19
N GLN A 172 5.24 -3.79 -23.36
CA GLN A 172 4.73 -4.34 -24.63
C GLN A 172 5.31 -5.72 -24.92
N LYS A 173 6.62 -5.91 -24.69
CA LYS A 173 7.29 -7.20 -24.85
C LYS A 173 6.77 -8.27 -23.91
N ILE A 174 6.53 -7.92 -22.64
CA ILE A 174 5.93 -8.86 -21.67
C ILE A 174 4.55 -9.32 -22.14
N GLN A 175 3.69 -8.38 -22.58
CA GLN A 175 2.35 -8.70 -23.08
C GLN A 175 2.40 -9.61 -24.32
N GLU A 176 3.30 -9.31 -25.26
CA GLU A 176 3.52 -10.13 -26.46
C GLU A 176 3.85 -11.59 -26.08
N PHE A 177 4.81 -11.78 -25.18
CA PHE A 177 5.23 -13.11 -24.75
C PHE A 177 4.13 -13.85 -23.99
N GLN A 178 3.43 -13.18 -23.08
CA GLN A 178 2.33 -13.78 -22.33
C GLN A 178 1.17 -14.21 -23.23
N SER A 179 0.81 -13.39 -24.22
CA SER A 179 -0.25 -13.72 -25.19
C SER A 179 0.08 -14.97 -26.04
N GLN A 180 1.37 -15.22 -26.26
CA GLN A 180 1.89 -16.37 -27.00
C GLN A 180 2.24 -17.57 -26.09
N ASN A 181 1.86 -17.50 -24.80
CA ASN A 181 2.19 -18.46 -23.77
C ASN A 181 3.70 -18.79 -23.70
N GLN A 182 4.53 -17.77 -23.87
CA GLN A 182 5.97 -17.84 -23.78
C GLN A 182 6.44 -17.37 -22.38
N PRO A 183 7.52 -17.97 -21.83
CA PRO A 183 8.04 -17.60 -20.53
C PRO A 183 8.56 -16.15 -20.49
N VAL A 184 8.18 -15.45 -19.43
CA VAL A 184 8.70 -14.13 -19.06
C VAL A 184 9.30 -14.23 -17.67
N ILE A 185 10.61 -14.00 -17.57
CA ILE A 185 11.35 -14.09 -16.31
C ILE A 185 12.05 -12.79 -15.95
N SER A 186 12.00 -12.46 -14.68
CA SER A 186 12.78 -11.41 -14.03
C SER A 186 13.98 -12.03 -13.34
N VAL A 187 15.18 -11.51 -13.54
CA VAL A 187 16.41 -12.07 -12.94
C VAL A 187 17.20 -11.01 -12.20
N ASP A 188 17.79 -11.39 -11.07
CA ASP A 188 18.64 -10.52 -10.26
C ASP A 188 19.56 -11.30 -9.32
N ALA A 189 20.69 -10.69 -8.97
CA ALA A 189 21.58 -11.17 -7.92
C ALA A 189 21.34 -10.35 -6.64
N LYS A 190 20.88 -11.01 -5.57
CA LYS A 190 20.72 -10.32 -4.28
C LYS A 190 22.10 -10.06 -3.67
N LYS A 191 22.18 -9.04 -2.81
CA LYS A 191 23.30 -8.77 -1.92
C LYS A 191 23.81 -10.08 -1.28
N LYS A 192 25.13 -10.25 -1.29
CA LYS A 192 25.80 -11.40 -0.67
C LYS A 192 25.52 -11.42 0.82
N GLU A 193 25.10 -12.58 1.33
CA GLU A 193 24.91 -12.81 2.75
C GLU A 193 26.16 -13.48 3.33
N LEU A 194 26.63 -12.99 4.48
CA LEU A 194 27.74 -13.61 5.21
C LEU A 194 27.19 -14.83 5.94
N VAL A 195 27.72 -16.01 5.64
CA VAL A 195 27.37 -17.25 6.35
C VAL A 195 28.28 -17.35 7.57
N GLY A 196 27.69 -17.33 8.76
CA GLY A 196 28.41 -17.37 10.03
C GLY A 196 27.56 -16.81 11.17
N ASN A 197 28.13 -16.74 12.37
CA ASN A 197 27.45 -16.28 13.58
C ASN A 197 27.35 -14.74 13.66
N PHE A 198 26.66 -14.14 12.69
CA PHE A 198 26.51 -12.69 12.51
C PHE A 198 25.14 -12.18 12.94
N LYS A 199 25.05 -10.89 13.23
CA LYS A 199 23.80 -10.27 13.67
C LYS A 199 22.83 -10.08 12.50
N ASN A 200 21.90 -11.02 12.34
CA ASN A 200 20.77 -10.85 11.42
C ASN A 200 19.70 -9.93 12.01
N VAL A 201 19.10 -9.07 11.18
CA VAL A 201 17.98 -8.21 11.61
C VAL A 201 16.70 -9.05 11.57
N GLY A 202 16.41 -9.72 12.69
CA GLY A 202 15.23 -10.56 12.88
C GLY A 202 15.02 -10.86 14.36
N LYS A 203 13.79 -11.22 14.75
CA LYS A 203 13.48 -11.69 16.11
C LYS A 203 12.90 -13.09 16.01
N GLU A 204 13.64 -14.07 16.50
CA GLU A 204 13.15 -15.44 16.63
C GLU A 204 12.63 -15.67 18.06
N PHE A 205 11.62 -16.54 18.18
CA PHE A 205 11.10 -16.92 19.50
C PHE A 205 12.08 -17.90 20.16
N CYS A 206 12.94 -17.37 21.03
CA CYS A 206 13.82 -18.18 21.88
C CYS A 206 13.21 -18.40 23.27
N ARG A 207 13.70 -19.42 23.99
CA ARG A 207 13.37 -19.64 25.40
C ARG A 207 13.77 -18.41 26.23
N LYS A 208 12.94 -18.06 27.21
CA LYS A 208 13.14 -16.85 28.03
C LYS A 208 14.51 -16.93 28.73
N LYS A 209 15.35 -15.90 28.50
CA LYS A 209 16.75 -15.76 29.00
C LYS A 209 17.83 -16.56 28.27
N GLU A 210 17.54 -17.15 27.11
CA GLU A 210 18.53 -17.84 26.28
C GLU A 210 18.60 -17.20 24.88
N PRO A 211 19.14 -15.97 24.74
CA PRO A 211 19.36 -15.38 23.42
C PRO A 211 20.52 -16.10 22.71
N GLU A 212 20.40 -16.26 21.40
CA GLU A 212 21.49 -16.77 20.58
C GLU A 212 22.67 -15.79 20.58
N LYS A 213 23.88 -16.28 20.85
CA LYS A 213 25.08 -15.46 21.02
C LYS A 213 25.69 -15.17 19.64
N VAL A 214 25.45 -13.98 19.09
CA VAL A 214 26.06 -13.51 17.83
C VAL A 214 27.37 -12.74 18.06
N LYS A 215 28.27 -12.73 17.07
CA LYS A 215 29.52 -11.93 17.12
C LYS A 215 29.18 -10.43 17.23
N ALA A 216 29.95 -9.69 18.03
CA ALA A 216 29.71 -8.26 18.27
C ALA A 216 30.08 -7.35 17.09
N TYR A 217 30.89 -7.86 16.15
CA TYR A 217 31.34 -7.17 14.95
C TYR A 217 31.22 -8.10 13.73
N ASP A 218 30.60 -7.61 12.67
CA ASP A 218 30.40 -8.36 11.42
C ASP A 218 31.56 -8.08 10.45
N PHE A 219 32.72 -8.72 10.65
CA PHE A 219 33.84 -8.64 9.70
C PHE A 219 33.73 -9.73 8.61
N PRO A 220 33.95 -9.42 7.31
CA PRO A 220 33.94 -10.43 6.25
C PRO A 220 34.98 -11.55 6.41
N SER A 221 36.01 -11.34 7.24
CA SER A 221 37.04 -12.33 7.60
C SER A 221 36.60 -13.33 8.67
N ASP A 222 35.48 -13.04 9.36
CA ASP A 222 34.92 -13.86 10.43
C ASP A 222 33.84 -14.84 9.95
N ALA A 223 33.61 -14.88 8.63
CA ALA A 223 32.55 -15.63 7.99
C ALA A 223 33.06 -17.01 7.54
N ASP A 224 32.27 -18.04 7.81
CA ASP A 224 32.53 -19.41 7.34
C ASP A 224 32.38 -19.52 5.81
N GLY A 225 31.67 -18.56 5.19
CA GLY A 225 31.55 -18.42 3.74
C GLY A 225 30.70 -17.22 3.30
N LYS A 226 30.55 -17.03 1.99
CA LYS A 226 29.63 -16.04 1.40
C LYS A 226 28.58 -16.76 0.56
N ALA A 227 27.31 -16.57 0.90
CA ALA A 227 26.19 -17.04 0.08
C ALA A 227 25.79 -15.95 -0.91
N ILE A 228 25.73 -16.30 -2.19
CA ILE A 228 25.33 -15.40 -3.27
C ILE A 228 24.01 -15.92 -3.84
N PRO A 229 22.86 -15.32 -3.47
CA PRO A 229 21.58 -15.70 -4.04
C PRO A 229 21.42 -15.10 -5.43
N TYR A 230 21.23 -15.95 -6.43
CA TYR A 230 20.76 -15.52 -7.75
C TYR A 230 19.34 -16.02 -7.97
N GLY A 231 18.44 -15.09 -8.27
CA GLY A 231 17.02 -15.37 -8.41
C GLY A 231 16.56 -15.38 -9.86
N VAL A 232 15.58 -16.23 -10.13
CA VAL A 232 14.76 -16.21 -11.34
C VAL A 232 13.30 -16.18 -10.90
N TYR A 233 12.56 -15.18 -11.34
CA TYR A 233 11.16 -15.01 -11.01
C TYR A 233 10.30 -15.04 -12.26
N ASP A 234 9.45 -16.06 -12.38
CA ASP A 234 8.47 -16.18 -13.43
C ASP A 234 7.32 -15.18 -13.19
N ILE A 235 7.18 -14.23 -14.10
CA ILE A 235 6.22 -13.14 -13.98
C ILE A 235 4.79 -13.60 -14.25
N THR A 236 4.62 -14.64 -15.08
CA THR A 236 3.31 -15.12 -15.53
C THR A 236 2.66 -16.00 -14.48
N TYR A 237 3.41 -16.96 -13.94
CA TYR A 237 2.91 -17.89 -12.92
C TYR A 237 3.21 -17.47 -11.48
N ASN A 238 3.87 -16.33 -11.28
CA ASN A 238 4.25 -15.81 -9.95
C ASN A 238 5.04 -16.85 -9.13
N LYS A 239 6.04 -17.49 -9.77
CA LYS A 239 6.89 -18.50 -9.13
C LYS A 239 8.34 -18.07 -9.11
N GLY A 240 8.99 -18.22 -7.96
CA GLY A 240 10.40 -17.94 -7.77
C GLY A 240 11.26 -19.19 -7.80
N TRP A 241 12.48 -19.04 -8.29
CA TRP A 241 13.59 -19.99 -8.16
C TRP A 241 14.81 -19.23 -7.66
N VAL A 242 15.52 -19.80 -6.71
CA VAL A 242 16.77 -19.22 -6.19
C VAL A 242 17.85 -20.27 -6.26
N SER A 243 19.01 -19.91 -6.80
CA SER A 243 20.24 -20.69 -6.70
C SER A 243 21.22 -19.95 -5.79
N ILE A 244 21.86 -20.70 -4.89
CA ILE A 244 22.79 -20.16 -3.90
C ILE A 244 24.20 -20.57 -4.34
N GLY A 245 25.00 -19.59 -4.74
CA GLY A 245 26.41 -19.76 -5.05
C GLY A 245 27.26 -19.57 -3.79
N ILE A 246 28.36 -20.31 -3.69
CA ILE A 246 29.29 -20.27 -2.55
C ILE A 246 30.59 -19.52 -2.87
N ASP A 247 30.74 -19.00 -4.08
CA ASP A 247 31.98 -18.42 -4.59
C ASP A 247 31.77 -17.00 -5.16
N HIS A 248 31.65 -16.86 -6.48
CA HIS A 248 31.53 -15.55 -7.15
C HIS A 248 30.17 -15.37 -7.86
N ASP A 249 29.70 -14.12 -7.90
CA ASP A 249 28.56 -13.70 -8.70
C ASP A 249 29.06 -13.42 -10.13
N THR A 250 28.98 -14.42 -11.00
CA THR A 250 29.47 -14.33 -12.38
C THR A 250 28.35 -14.52 -13.40
N ALA A 251 28.59 -14.09 -14.64
CA ALA A 251 27.65 -14.27 -15.74
C ALA A 251 27.35 -15.75 -16.02
N GLU A 252 28.35 -16.63 -15.85
CA GLU A 252 28.19 -18.08 -15.94
C GLU A 252 27.24 -18.61 -14.86
N PHE A 253 27.37 -18.12 -13.63
CA PHE A 253 26.49 -18.49 -12.52
C PHE A 253 25.05 -18.05 -12.78
N ALA A 254 24.85 -16.84 -13.30
CA ALA A 254 23.53 -16.34 -13.71
C ALA A 254 22.90 -17.21 -14.82
N ALA A 255 23.66 -17.52 -15.87
CA ALA A 255 23.18 -18.34 -16.99
C ALA A 255 22.85 -19.78 -16.56
N GLU A 256 23.69 -20.39 -15.72
CA GLU A 256 23.45 -21.73 -15.16
C GLU A 256 22.22 -21.73 -14.25
N THR A 257 21.98 -20.66 -13.49
CA THR A 257 20.78 -20.52 -12.67
C THR A 257 19.51 -20.50 -13.52
N ILE A 258 19.50 -19.73 -14.62
CA ILE A 258 18.38 -19.71 -15.59
C ILE A 258 18.20 -21.08 -16.23
N LYS A 259 19.29 -21.76 -16.60
CA LYS A 259 19.26 -23.11 -17.16
C LYS A 259 18.61 -24.11 -16.22
N ARG A 260 18.96 -24.08 -14.94
CA ARG A 260 18.39 -24.95 -13.90
C ARG A 260 16.92 -24.67 -13.69
N TRP A 261 16.55 -23.39 -13.58
CA TRP A 261 15.15 -22.98 -13.52
C TRP A 261 14.36 -23.51 -14.74
N TRP A 262 14.90 -23.35 -15.95
CA TRP A 262 14.23 -23.83 -17.16
C TRP A 262 14.03 -25.35 -17.14
N ARG A 263 15.06 -26.11 -16.77
CA ARG A 263 14.97 -27.58 -16.74
C ARG A 263 13.99 -28.11 -15.71
N GLN A 264 13.92 -27.50 -14.52
CA GLN A 264 13.14 -28.02 -13.40
C GLN A 264 11.73 -27.42 -13.29
N MET A 265 11.57 -26.15 -13.69
CA MET A 265 10.30 -25.43 -13.55
C MET A 265 9.76 -24.89 -14.87
N GLY A 266 10.60 -24.24 -15.68
CA GLY A 266 10.14 -23.58 -16.90
C GLY A 266 9.58 -24.56 -17.95
N ARG A 267 10.32 -25.60 -18.30
CA ARG A 267 9.94 -26.55 -19.35
C ARG A 267 8.62 -27.29 -19.07
N PRO A 268 8.34 -27.77 -17.84
CA PRO A 268 7.02 -28.33 -17.52
C PRO A 268 5.88 -27.32 -17.62
N LEU A 269 6.12 -26.04 -17.30
CA LEU A 269 5.10 -24.99 -17.35
C LEU A 269 4.85 -24.48 -18.77
N TYR A 270 5.87 -24.50 -19.63
CA TYR A 270 5.80 -24.00 -21.01
C TYR A 270 6.25 -25.08 -22.02
N PRO A 271 5.45 -26.14 -22.24
CA PRO A 271 5.84 -27.27 -23.08
C PRO A 271 6.04 -26.93 -24.56
N GLY A 272 5.54 -25.78 -25.03
CA GLY A 272 5.68 -25.28 -26.41
C GLY A 272 6.48 -23.99 -26.55
N ALA A 273 7.30 -23.63 -25.55
CA ALA A 273 8.10 -22.41 -25.65
C ALA A 273 9.10 -22.49 -26.80
N GLN A 274 9.21 -21.41 -27.55
CA GLN A 274 10.21 -21.19 -28.59
C GLN A 274 11.13 -20.02 -28.24
N LYS A 275 10.67 -19.12 -27.36
CA LYS A 275 11.39 -17.94 -26.93
C LYS A 275 11.21 -17.66 -25.43
N ILE A 276 12.19 -17.03 -24.81
CA ILE A 276 12.17 -16.57 -23.42
C ILE A 276 12.47 -15.08 -23.39
N LEU A 277 11.65 -14.31 -22.66
CA LEU A 277 11.93 -12.91 -22.35
C LEU A 277 12.56 -12.81 -20.96
N ILE A 278 13.72 -12.17 -20.89
CA ILE A 278 14.45 -11.92 -19.64
C ILE A 278 14.42 -10.41 -19.35
N THR A 279 13.88 -10.02 -18.20
CA THR A 279 14.01 -8.67 -17.65
C THR A 279 15.06 -8.66 -16.55
N ALA A 280 16.05 -7.78 -16.66
CA ALA A 280 17.20 -7.74 -15.75
C ALA A 280 17.61 -6.31 -15.40
N ASP A 281 18.24 -6.17 -14.24
CA ASP A 281 18.95 -4.95 -13.91
C ASP A 281 20.32 -4.92 -14.59
N GLY A 282 20.77 -3.72 -14.99
CA GLY A 282 22.00 -3.55 -15.76
C GLY A 282 23.31 -3.68 -14.96
N GLY A 283 23.26 -4.18 -13.72
CA GLY A 283 24.41 -4.27 -12.80
C GLY A 283 25.09 -5.64 -12.78
N GLY A 284 26.21 -5.77 -12.06
CA GLY A 284 26.79 -7.08 -11.71
C GLY A 284 26.97 -8.10 -12.84
N SER A 285 26.62 -9.36 -12.54
CA SER A 285 26.77 -10.52 -13.43
C SER A 285 25.85 -10.50 -14.67
N ASN A 286 24.72 -9.80 -14.60
CA ASN A 286 23.75 -9.63 -15.69
C ASN A 286 23.86 -8.28 -16.42
N SER A 287 24.99 -7.57 -16.26
CA SER A 287 25.16 -6.23 -16.81
C SER A 287 25.02 -6.17 -18.34
N SER A 288 24.30 -5.16 -18.83
CA SER A 288 24.10 -4.89 -20.28
C SER A 288 25.40 -4.61 -21.04
N ARG A 289 26.45 -4.17 -20.32
CA ARG A 289 27.80 -3.91 -20.87
C ARG A 289 28.71 -5.14 -20.84
N SER A 290 28.34 -6.19 -20.11
CA SER A 290 29.15 -7.41 -19.99
C SER A 290 29.11 -8.23 -21.28
N ARG A 291 30.28 -8.40 -21.92
CA ARG A 291 30.43 -9.29 -23.08
C ARG A 291 30.27 -10.76 -22.69
N LEU A 292 30.74 -11.11 -21.51
CA LEU A 292 30.62 -12.46 -20.97
C LEU A 292 29.16 -12.85 -20.76
N TRP A 293 28.34 -11.94 -20.23
CA TRP A 293 26.90 -12.15 -20.10
C TRP A 293 26.22 -12.46 -21.44
N LYS A 294 26.51 -11.67 -22.46
CA LYS A 294 25.98 -11.91 -23.82
C LYS A 294 26.44 -13.25 -24.40
N LYS A 295 27.71 -13.62 -24.17
CA LYS A 295 28.26 -14.90 -24.60
C LYS A 295 27.57 -16.08 -23.92
N GLU A 296 27.37 -16.02 -22.61
CA GLU A 296 26.72 -17.09 -21.85
C GLU A 296 25.23 -17.20 -22.18
N LEU A 297 24.53 -16.08 -22.40
CA LEU A 297 23.16 -16.11 -22.91
C LEU A 297 23.07 -16.73 -24.31
N GLN A 298 23.99 -16.42 -25.21
CA GLN A 298 24.01 -17.03 -26.54
C GLN A 298 24.27 -18.54 -26.45
N LYS A 299 25.23 -18.95 -25.61
CA LYS A 299 25.50 -20.36 -25.35
C LYS A 299 24.27 -21.08 -24.79
N LEU A 300 23.59 -20.46 -23.82
CA LEU A 300 22.37 -20.97 -23.22
C LEU A 300 21.24 -21.09 -24.27
N SER A 301 21.05 -20.07 -25.11
CA SER A 301 20.07 -20.07 -26.20
C SER A 301 20.31 -21.26 -27.15
N ASN A 302 21.56 -21.50 -27.54
CA ASN A 302 21.94 -22.63 -28.38
C ASN A 302 21.69 -23.97 -27.68
N GLU A 303 22.05 -24.09 -26.41
CA GLU A 303 21.88 -25.34 -25.64
C GLU A 303 20.41 -25.69 -25.39
N LEU A 304 19.56 -24.69 -25.16
CA LEU A 304 18.14 -24.88 -24.90
C LEU A 304 17.30 -24.92 -26.18
N ASN A 305 17.88 -24.51 -27.32
CA ASN A 305 17.18 -24.29 -28.58
C ASN A 305 15.98 -23.33 -28.41
N LEU A 306 16.21 -22.23 -27.68
CA LEU A 306 15.21 -21.19 -27.42
C LEU A 306 15.79 -19.83 -27.78
N ILE A 307 14.97 -18.98 -28.41
CA ILE A 307 15.34 -17.59 -28.67
C ILE A 307 15.30 -16.83 -27.34
N ILE A 308 16.41 -16.23 -26.92
CA ILE A 308 16.45 -15.44 -25.68
C ILE A 308 16.43 -13.96 -26.05
N GLU A 309 15.35 -13.28 -25.68
CA GLU A 309 15.24 -11.82 -25.73
C GLU A 309 15.55 -11.27 -24.33
N ILE A 310 16.43 -10.27 -24.23
CA ILE A 310 16.76 -9.62 -22.97
C ILE A 310 16.44 -8.12 -23.03
N CYS A 311 15.74 -7.65 -22.01
CA CYS A 311 15.48 -6.23 -21.80
C CYS A 311 16.06 -5.79 -20.45
N HIS A 312 16.96 -4.82 -20.49
CA HIS A 312 17.48 -4.21 -19.28
C HIS A 312 16.61 -3.03 -18.86
N PHE A 313 16.36 -2.90 -17.57
CA PHE A 313 15.75 -1.69 -17.02
C PHE A 313 16.70 -0.49 -17.14
N PRO A 314 16.18 0.75 -17.15
CA PRO A 314 17.01 1.95 -17.14
C PRO A 314 18.05 1.97 -16.00
N PRO A 315 19.11 2.79 -16.09
CA PRO A 315 20.03 2.96 -14.97
C PRO A 315 19.30 3.49 -13.73
N ALA A 316 19.71 2.99 -12.57
CA ALA A 316 19.14 3.34 -11.26
C ALA A 316 17.67 2.95 -11.07
N THR A 317 17.14 2.00 -11.84
CA THR A 317 15.76 1.51 -11.70
C THR A 317 15.70 0.05 -11.20
N SER A 318 16.67 -0.41 -10.40
CA SER A 318 16.68 -1.81 -9.90
C SER A 318 15.45 -2.13 -9.06
N LYS A 319 14.93 -1.11 -8.35
CA LYS A 319 13.64 -1.14 -7.65
C LYS A 319 12.43 -1.48 -8.53
N TRP A 320 12.55 -1.56 -9.84
CA TRP A 320 11.42 -1.89 -10.73
C TRP A 320 11.46 -3.34 -11.23
N ASN A 321 12.53 -4.06 -10.89
CA ASN A 321 12.67 -5.48 -11.14
C ASN A 321 11.74 -6.26 -10.19
N LYS A 322 10.78 -7.03 -10.73
CA LYS A 322 9.75 -7.72 -9.92
C LYS A 322 10.35 -8.68 -8.89
N ILE A 323 11.54 -9.22 -9.17
CA ILE A 323 12.23 -10.15 -8.29
C ILE A 323 12.66 -9.51 -6.97
N GLU A 324 13.06 -8.23 -6.96
CA GLU A 324 13.43 -7.50 -5.74
C GLU A 324 12.25 -7.43 -4.75
N HIS A 325 11.02 -7.32 -5.26
CA HIS A 325 9.79 -7.12 -4.47
C HIS A 325 9.01 -8.37 -4.14
N ARG A 326 9.25 -9.48 -4.84
CA ARG A 326 8.48 -10.73 -4.66
C ARG A 326 9.32 -11.88 -4.14
N LEU A 327 10.60 -11.93 -4.50
CA LEU A 327 11.49 -13.01 -4.12
C LEU A 327 12.45 -12.58 -3.00
N PHE A 328 12.83 -11.31 -2.97
CA PHE A 328 13.83 -10.79 -2.05
C PHE A 328 13.29 -9.84 -0.98
N SER A 329 11.98 -9.81 -0.77
CA SER A 329 11.22 -8.86 0.10
C SER A 329 11.44 -8.98 1.60
N VAL A 330 12.51 -9.62 2.05
CA VAL A 330 12.88 -9.66 3.46
C VAL A 330 13.78 -8.46 3.74
N GLU A 331 13.18 -7.39 4.27
CA GLU A 331 13.81 -6.35 5.10
C GLU A 331 12.95 -6.10 6.33
#